data_AF-A0A9P5C8H2-F1
#
_entry.id   AF-A0A9P5C8H2-F1
#
_cell.length_a   1.000
_cell.length_b   1.000
_cell.length_c   1.000
_cell.angle_alpha   90.00
_cell.angle_beta   90.00
_cell.angle_gamma   90.00
#
_symmetry.space_group_name_H-M   'P 1'
#
loop_
_entity.id
_entity.type
_entity.pdbx_description
1 polymer ?
#
loop_
_entity_poly.entity_id
_entity_poly.type
_entity_poly.pdbx_seq_one_letter_code
_entity_poly.pdbx_strand_id
1 'polypeptide(L)' 'MDTQVIAIDYGSKERLEGILKNLVGEENFKIVGCIANQWKIKLARRLTTEEIDEIRRNMKLHYLPTS' A
#
# COMPACT_ATOMS: atom_id res chain seq x y z
N MET A 1 15.14 7.78 0.52
CA MET A 1 13.77 7.26 0.30
C MET A 1 13.66 6.79 -1.13
N ASP A 2 13.44 5.50 -1.32
CA ASP A 2 13.26 4.89 -2.64
C ASP A 2 11.78 4.96 -3.04
N THR A 3 11.50 5.06 -4.33
CA THR A 3 10.10 5.08 -4.80
C THR A 3 9.71 3.70 -5.27
N GLN A 4 8.77 3.07 -4.58
CA GLN A 4 8.27 1.75 -4.93
C GLN A 4 6.83 1.87 -5.43
N VAL A 5 6.54 1.20 -6.55
CA VAL A 5 5.18 1.12 -7.07
C VAL A 5 4.59 -0.19 -6.58
N ILE A 6 3.47 -0.10 -5.87
CA ILE A 6 2.72 -1.27 -5.42
C ILE A 6 1.43 -1.33 -6.22
N ALA A 7 1.26 -2.41 -6.97
CA ALA A 7 0.00 -2.68 -7.65
C ALA A 7 -1.03 -3.17 -6.63
N ILE A 8 -2.04 -2.36 -6.38
CA ILE A 8 -3.13 -2.68 -5.48
C ILE A 8 -4.44 -2.41 -6.21
N ASP A 9 -5.09 -3.48 -6.64
CA ASP A 9 -6.34 -3.44 -7.42
C ASP A 9 -7.50 -2.74 -6.70
N TYR A 10 -7.49 -2.72 -5.37
CA TYR A 10 -8.62 -2.29 -4.58
C TYR A 10 -8.16 -1.55 -3.32
N GLY A 11 -8.69 -0.36 -3.06
CA GLY A 11 -8.48 0.30 -1.78
C GLY A 11 -8.40 1.83 -1.82
N SER A 12 -9.01 2.47 -0.83
CA SER A 12 -8.92 3.91 -0.59
C SER A 12 -7.53 4.29 -0.06
N LYS A 13 -7.07 5.50 -0.41
CA LYS A 13 -5.81 6.10 0.08
C LYS A 13 -5.67 5.96 1.60
N GLU A 14 -6.72 6.31 2.34
CA GLU A 14 -6.72 6.27 3.82
C GLU A 14 -6.41 4.89 4.39
N ARG A 15 -6.92 3.82 3.77
CA ARG A 15 -6.60 2.46 4.20
C ARG A 15 -5.15 2.10 3.93
N LEU A 16 -4.66 2.47 2.75
CA LEU A 16 -3.27 2.22 2.40
C LEU A 16 -2.34 2.96 3.37
N GLU A 17 -2.65 4.21 3.71
CA GLU A 17 -1.95 4.97 4.74
C GLU A 17 -2.01 4.28 6.10
N GLY A 18 -3.18 3.78 6.53
CA GLY A 18 -3.32 3.04 7.79
C GLY A 18 -2.48 1.76 7.85
N ILE A 19 -2.46 0.99 6.77
CA ILE A 19 -1.66 -0.24 6.69
C ILE A 19 -0.17 0.09 6.70
N LEU A 20 0.27 1.04 5.87
CA LEU A 20 1.67 1.47 5.81
C LEU A 20 2.12 2.08 7.15
N LYS A 21 1.25 2.83 7.83
CA LYS A 21 1.53 3.39 9.16
C LYS A 21 1.75 2.29 10.20
N ASN A 22 0.99 1.20 10.15
CA ASN A 22 1.21 0.07 11.06
C ASN A 22 2.45 -0.75 10.70
N LEU A 23 2.76 -0.93 9.41
CA LEU A 23 3.87 -1.75 8.93
C LEU A 23 5.24 -1.08 9.07
N VAL A 24 5.37 0.15 8.55
CA VAL A 24 6.65 0.85 8.47
C VAL A 24 6.71 2.10 9.33
N GLY A 25 5.57 2.62 9.81
CA GLY A 25 5.50 3.86 10.57
C GLY A 25 5.26 5.09 9.70
N GLU A 26 4.51 6.07 10.21
CA GLU A 26 4.05 7.28 9.48
C GLU A 26 5.18 8.07 8.79
N GLU A 27 6.36 8.11 9.41
CA GLU A 27 7.50 8.87 8.90
C GLU A 27 8.29 8.12 7.81
N ASN A 28 8.03 6.82 7.63
CA ASN A 28 8.80 5.95 6.75
C ASN A 28 8.12 5.70 5.39
N PHE A 29 6.95 6.27 5.15
CA PHE A 29 6.27 6.20 3.85
C PHE A 29 5.66 7.54 3.43
N LYS A 30 5.46 7.70 2.12
CA LYS A 30 4.73 8.82 1.54
C LYS A 30 4.04 8.38 0.26
N ILE A 31 2.72 8.48 0.23
CA ILE A 31 1.96 8.21 -0.99
C ILE A 31 2.18 9.37 -1.97
N VAL A 32 2.73 9.05 -3.14
CA VAL A 32 3.05 10.01 -4.21
C VAL A 32 1.86 10.18 -5.15
N GLY A 33 1.07 9.14 -5.35
CA GLY A 33 -0.13 9.19 -6.18
C GLY A 33 -0.66 7.80 -6.53
N CYS A 34 -1.78 7.77 -7.23
CA CYS A 34 -2.37 6.57 -7.80
C CYS A 34 -2.42 6.71 -9.33
N ILE A 35 -2.02 5.67 -10.05
CA ILE A 35 -2.15 5.57 -11.50
C ILE A 35 -2.94 4.30 -11.78
N ALA A 36 -4.18 4.46 -12.27
CA ALA A 36 -5.15 3.37 -12.43
C ALA A 36 -5.35 2.57 -11.12
N ASN A 37 -4.77 1.37 -11.04
CA ASN A 37 -4.83 0.45 -9.90
C ASN A 37 -3.46 0.28 -9.21
N GLN A 38 -2.56 1.25 -9.38
CA GLN A 38 -1.20 1.18 -8.86
C GLN A 38 -0.92 2.40 -7.98
N TRP A 39 -0.58 2.14 -6.73
CA TRP A 39 -0.20 3.18 -5.78
C TRP A 39 1.31 3.36 -5.81
N LYS A 40 1.73 4.59 -6.09
CA LYS A 40 3.14 4.98 -6.05
C LYS A 40 3.45 5.48 -4.66
N ILE A 41 4.29 4.75 -3.93
CA ILE A 41 4.62 5.03 -2.54
C ILE A 41 6.14 5.23 -2.44
N LYS A 42 6.56 6.35 -1.88
CA LYS A 42 7.94 6.56 -1.46
C LYS A 42 8.11 5.92 -0.10
N LEU A 43 9.10 5.06 0.06
CA LEU A 43 9.41 4.39 1.31
C LEU A 43 10.84 4.69 1.72
N ALA A 44 11.09 4.79 3.02
CA ALA A 44 12.44 4.93 3.56
C ALA A 44 13.28 3.67 3.32
N ARG A 45 12.64 2.49 3.36
CA ARG A 45 13.21 1.18 3.05
C ARG A 45 12.43 0.47 1.94
N ARG A 46 13.06 -0.47 1.23
CA ARG A 46 12.31 -1.38 0.35
C ARG A 46 11.43 -2.30 1.18
N LEU A 47 10.18 -2.45 0.77
CA LEU A 47 9.29 -3.46 1.34
C LEU A 47 9.72 -4.84 0.84
N THR A 48 9.74 -5.82 1.74
CA THR A 48 9.94 -7.21 1.36
C THR A 48 8.71 -7.75 0.63
N THR A 49 8.89 -8.86 -0.08
CA THR A 49 7.77 -9.54 -0.76
C THR A 49 6.66 -9.91 0.23
N GLU A 50 7.01 -10.28 1.46
CA GLU A 50 6.06 -10.61 2.53
C GLU A 50 5.24 -9.39 2.97
N GLU A 51 5.89 -8.23 3.18
CA GLU A 51 5.19 -6.99 3.53
C GLU A 51 4.24 -6.54 2.40
N ILE A 52 4.69 -6.65 1.14
CA ILE A 52 3.86 -6.31 -0.03
C ILE A 52 2.65 -7.23 -0.09
N ASP A 53 2.84 -8.53 0.15
CA ASP A 53 1.75 -9.50 0.13
C ASP A 53 0.75 -9.27 1.28
N GLU A 54 1.23 -8.91 2.47
CA GLU A 54 0.39 -8.52 3.60
C GLU A 54 -0.44 -7.27 3.30
N ILE A 55 0.16 -6.24 2.67
CA ILE A 55 -0.57 -5.05 2.22
C ILE A 55 -1.69 -5.46 1.25
N ARG A 56 -1.37 -6.29 0.25
CA ARG A 56 -2.36 -6.77 -0.74
C ARG A 56 -3.47 -7.58 -0.09
N ARG A 57 -3.15 -8.46 0.87
CA ARG A 57 -4.16 -9.24 1.62
C ARG A 57 -5.07 -8.34 2.44
N ASN A 58 -4.52 -7.40 3.21
CA ASN A 58 -5.30 -6.47 4.03
C ASN A 58 -6.22 -5.59 3.17
N MET A 59 -5.74 -5.16 2.00
CA MET A 59 -6.57 -4.41 1.06
C MET A 59 -7.67 -5.27 0.41
N LYS A 60 -7.37 -6.54 0.10
CA LYS A 60 -8.34 -7.48 -0.51
C LYS A 60 -9.41 -7.96 0.46
N LEU A 61 -9.06 -8.23 1.72
CA LEU A 61 -9.97 -8.75 2.76
C LEU A 61 -11.19 -7.87 2.99
N HIS A 62 -11.08 -6.56 2.72
CA HIS A 62 -12.15 -5.61 2.92
C HIS A 62 -12.88 -5.17 1.64
N TYR A 63 -12.49 -5.68 0.47
CA TYR A 63 -13.31 -5.62 -0.72
C TYR A 63 -14.06 -6.96 -0.81
N LEU A 64 -15.24 -7.00 -0.20
CA LEU A 64 -16.24 -7.99 -0.60
C LEU A 64 -16.38 -7.88 -2.13
N PRO A 65 -16.25 -8.97 -2.90
CA PRO A 65 -16.63 -8.93 -4.30
C PRO A 65 -18.06 -8.43 -4.33
N THR A 66 -18.29 -7.29 -4.97
CA THR A 66 -19.64 -6.85 -5.31
C THR A 66 -20.08 -7.80 -6.41
N SER A 67 -20.60 -8.96 -6.01
CA SER A 67 -21.32 -9.88 -6.90
C SER A 67 -22.60 -9.24 -7.41
#